data_AF-A0A832ESH0-F1
#
_entry.id   AF-A0A832ESH0-F1
#
_cell.length_a   1.000
_cell.length_b   1.000
_cell.length_c   1.000
_cell.angle_alpha   90.00
_cell.angle_beta   90.00
_cell.angle_gamma   90.00
#
_symmetry.space_group_name_H-M   'P 1'
#
loop_
_entity.id
_entity.type
_entity.pdbx_description
1 polymer ?
#
loop_
_entity_poly.entity_id
_entity_poly.type
_entity_poly.pdbx_seq_one_letter_code
_entity_poly.pdbx_strand_id
1 'polypeptide(L)'
;LHRNLDGIVNMEKPPAAMFVVDIIREQIAIHEARRLEIPIIALVDTNCDPDLVTYPIAGNDDAIRSIKCITNIIAETILEAQAELGKKQPPAPEPEPAVVSEPVPASA
;
A
#
# COMPACT_ATOMS: atom_id res chain seq x y z
N LEU A 1 4.28 -22.14 -12.93
CA LEU A 1 3.77 -20.75 -12.86
C LEU A 1 3.60 -20.26 -11.42
N HIS A 2 2.92 -21.01 -10.53
CA HIS A 2 2.66 -20.64 -9.13
C HIS A 2 3.83 -19.96 -8.40
N ARG A 3 5.03 -20.57 -8.40
CA ARG A 3 6.22 -20.04 -7.71
C ARG A 3 6.59 -18.58 -8.02
N ASN A 4 6.27 -18.09 -9.23
CA ASN A 4 6.69 -16.76 -9.67
C ASN A 4 5.59 -15.71 -9.52
N LEU A 5 4.33 -16.11 -9.41
CA LEU A 5 3.18 -15.19 -9.47
C LEU A 5 2.31 -15.21 -8.21
N ASP A 6 2.52 -16.15 -7.28
CA ASP A 6 1.68 -16.28 -6.06
C ASP A 6 1.52 -14.96 -5.28
N GLY A 7 2.53 -14.09 -5.29
CA GLY A 7 2.48 -12.78 -4.61
C GLY A 7 1.55 -11.74 -5.25
N ILE A 8 1.18 -11.90 -6.52
CA ILE A 8 0.32 -10.95 -7.26
C ILE A 8 -0.99 -11.58 -7.76
N VAL A 9 -1.20 -12.89 -7.57
CA VAL A 9 -2.40 -13.60 -8.03
C VAL A 9 -3.69 -12.97 -7.49
N ASN A 10 -3.68 -12.48 -6.25
CA ASN A 10 -4.85 -11.86 -5.61
C ASN A 10 -4.89 -10.33 -5.78
N MET A 11 -4.02 -9.75 -6.62
CA MET A 11 -3.92 -8.31 -6.81
C MET A 11 -4.86 -7.85 -7.94
N GLU A 12 -6.00 -7.25 -7.60
CA GLU A 12 -6.97 -6.74 -8.59
C GLU A 12 -6.60 -5.37 -9.17
N LYS A 13 -5.80 -4.59 -8.42
CA LYS A 13 -5.40 -3.22 -8.76
C LYS A 13 -3.89 -3.05 -8.49
N PRO A 14 -3.20 -2.16 -9.22
CA PRO A 14 -1.81 -1.86 -8.92
C PRO A 14 -1.65 -1.38 -7.46
N PRO A 15 -0.50 -1.65 -6.83
CA PRO A 15 -0.28 -1.29 -5.44
C PRO A 15 -0.21 0.23 -5.28
N ALA A 16 -0.69 0.74 -4.15
CA ALA A 16 -0.64 2.17 -3.84
C ALA A 16 0.78 2.66 -3.50
N ALA A 17 1.68 1.75 -3.11
CA ALA A 17 3.09 2.01 -2.88
C ALA A 17 3.87 0.71 -3.03
N MET A 18 5.14 0.80 -3.40
CA MET A 18 6.02 -0.35 -3.57
C MET A 18 7.22 -0.24 -2.62
N PHE A 19 7.48 -1.31 -1.86
CA PHE A 19 8.70 -1.44 -1.06
C PHE A 19 9.73 -2.31 -1.80
N VAL A 20 10.95 -1.82 -1.98
CA VAL A 20 12.03 -2.49 -2.72
C VAL A 20 13.28 -2.63 -1.86
N VAL A 21 13.97 -3.75 -2.02
CA VAL A 21 15.30 -4.00 -1.46
C VAL A 21 16.26 -4.17 -2.63
N ASP A 22 17.43 -3.53 -2.55
CA ASP A 22 18.46 -3.53 -3.60
C ASP A 22 17.96 -2.90 -4.92
N ILE A 23 18.17 -1.59 -5.04
CA ILE A 23 17.76 -0.77 -6.19
C ILE A 23 18.52 -1.19 -7.46
N ILE A 24 19.77 -1.64 -7.32
CA ILE A 24 20.62 -2.01 -8.48
C ILE A 24 20.13 -3.31 -9.10
N ARG A 25 19.68 -4.26 -8.31
CA ARG A 25 19.13 -5.53 -8.83
C ARG A 25 17.70 -5.38 -9.35
N GLU A 26 16.89 -4.54 -8.72
CA GLU A 26 15.45 -4.39 -9.03
C GLU A 26 15.14 -3.18 -9.94
N GLN A 27 16.06 -2.87 -10.86
CA GLN A 27 15.92 -1.72 -11.77
C GLN A 27 14.62 -1.79 -12.58
N ILE A 28 14.22 -2.96 -13.09
CA ILE A 28 13.01 -3.10 -13.91
C ILE A 28 11.77 -2.70 -13.10
N ALA A 29 11.65 -3.18 -11.86
CA ALA A 29 10.53 -2.86 -10.99
C ALA A 29 10.46 -1.35 -10.70
N ILE A 30 11.61 -0.69 -10.47
CA ILE A 30 11.68 0.76 -10.26
C ILE A 30 11.20 1.53 -11.50
N HIS A 31 11.65 1.13 -12.69
CA HIS A 31 11.25 1.79 -13.94
C HIS A 31 9.75 1.63 -14.21
N GLU A 32 9.21 0.44 -13.97
CA GLU A 32 7.77 0.18 -14.10
C GLU A 32 6.94 0.98 -13.09
N ALA A 33 7.37 1.00 -11.83
CA ALA A 33 6.69 1.77 -10.78
C ALA A 33 6.73 3.27 -11.05
N ARG A 34 7.87 3.83 -11.50
CA ARG A 34 7.95 5.25 -11.88
C ARG A 34 7.02 5.57 -13.06
N ARG A 35 6.91 4.66 -14.02
CA ARG A 35 6.01 4.83 -15.18
C ARG A 35 4.53 4.75 -14.79
N LEU A 36 4.20 3.94 -13.78
CA LEU A 36 2.85 3.81 -13.23
C LEU A 36 2.56 4.83 -12.11
N GLU A 37 3.48 5.77 -11.85
CA GLU A 37 3.39 6.77 -10.78
C GLU A 37 3.19 6.18 -9.38
N ILE A 38 3.69 4.95 -9.16
CA ILE A 38 3.63 4.28 -7.87
C ILE A 38 4.79 4.81 -7.00
N PRO A 39 4.52 5.35 -5.80
CA PRO A 39 5.58 5.82 -4.90
C PRO A 39 6.44 4.64 -4.43
N ILE A 40 7.75 4.85 -4.45
CA ILE A 40 8.74 3.82 -4.15
C ILE A 40 9.37 4.12 -2.79
N ILE A 41 9.31 3.15 -1.89
CA ILE A 41 10.06 3.11 -0.65
C ILE A 41 11.17 2.09 -0.85
N ALA A 42 12.43 2.43 -0.61
CA ALA A 42 13.51 1.48 -0.81
C ALA A 42 14.62 1.59 0.22
N LEU A 43 15.25 0.45 0.49
CA LEU A 43 16.50 0.39 1.23
C LEU A 43 17.65 0.79 0.30
N VAL A 44 18.39 1.84 0.68
CA VAL A 44 19.48 2.44 -0.08
C VAL A 44 20.79 2.22 0.67
N ASP A 45 21.72 1.50 0.04
CA ASP A 45 23.11 1.40 0.50
C ASP A 45 24.02 2.36 -0.30
N THR A 46 25.30 2.40 0.05
CA THR A 46 26.34 3.29 -0.49
C THR A 46 26.53 3.26 -2.01
N ASN A 47 26.08 2.20 -2.68
CA ASN A 47 26.21 2.00 -4.13
C ASN A 47 24.96 2.45 -4.92
N CYS A 48 23.87 2.82 -4.24
CA CYS A 48 22.59 3.15 -4.85
C CYS A 48 22.37 4.66 -4.93
N ASP A 49 21.74 5.12 -6.02
CA ASP A 49 21.32 6.51 -6.18
C ASP A 49 19.94 6.73 -5.51
N PRO A 50 19.85 7.54 -4.43
CA PRO A 50 18.59 7.80 -3.73
C PRO A 50 17.58 8.60 -4.55
N ASP A 51 18.00 9.30 -5.61
CA ASP A 51 17.12 10.12 -6.46
C ASP A 51 16.17 9.28 -7.34
N LEU A 52 16.41 7.96 -7.39
CA LEU A 52 15.55 7.00 -8.09
C LEU A 52 14.30 6.63 -7.27
N VAL A 53 14.25 6.99 -6.00
CA VAL A 53 13.26 6.51 -5.02
C VAL A 53 12.55 7.68 -4.34
N THR A 54 11.26 7.51 -4.03
CA THR A 54 10.45 8.57 -3.40
C THR A 54 10.77 8.71 -1.90
N TYR A 55 10.94 7.59 -1.21
CA TYR A 55 11.25 7.53 0.21
C TYR A 55 12.46 6.62 0.45
N PRO A 56 13.69 7.15 0.36
CA PRO A 56 14.90 6.38 0.59
C PRO A 56 15.11 6.11 2.09
N ILE A 57 15.39 4.86 2.43
CA ILE A 57 15.77 4.41 3.78
C ILE A 57 17.26 4.02 3.71
N ALA A 58 18.13 4.77 4.38
CA ALA A 58 19.54 4.42 4.43
C ALA A 58 19.75 3.13 5.23
N GLY A 59 20.42 2.13 4.65
CA GLY A 59 20.73 0.89 5.34
C GLY A 59 21.46 -0.12 4.46
N ASN A 60 21.92 -1.20 5.09
CA ASN A 60 22.66 -2.26 4.41
C ASN A 60 21.66 -3.27 3.79
N ASP A 61 21.68 -3.41 2.47
CA ASP A 61 20.84 -4.34 1.70
C ASP A 61 21.49 -5.72 1.46
N ASP A 62 22.81 -5.86 1.62
CA ASP A 62 23.51 -7.14 1.53
C ASP A 62 23.26 -8.04 2.76
N ALA A 63 22.97 -7.45 3.92
CA ALA A 63 22.85 -8.19 5.17
C ALA A 63 21.42 -8.67 5.43
N ILE A 64 21.23 -10.01 5.45
CA ILE A 64 19.94 -10.64 5.81
C ILE A 64 19.35 -10.11 7.12
N ARG A 65 20.19 -9.86 8.14
CA ARG A 65 19.73 -9.32 9.43
C ARG A 65 19.19 -7.90 9.32
N SER A 66 19.82 -7.08 8.49
CA SER A 66 19.41 -5.70 8.22
C SER A 66 18.07 -5.70 7.48
N ILE A 67 17.97 -6.43 6.36
CA ILE A 67 16.73 -6.57 5.59
C ILE A 67 15.59 -7.04 6.49
N LYS A 68 15.78 -8.13 7.25
CA LYS A 68 14.76 -8.66 8.15
C LYS A 68 14.30 -7.64 9.19
N CYS A 69 15.24 -6.89 9.77
CA CYS A 69 14.92 -5.86 10.75
C CYS A 69 14.02 -4.78 10.14
N ILE A 70 14.41 -4.24 8.98
CA ILE A 70 13.65 -3.19 8.30
C ILE A 70 12.29 -3.71 7.82
N THR A 71 12.24 -4.89 7.18
CA THR A 71 10.97 -5.47 6.70
C THR A 71 10.00 -5.75 7.83
N ASN A 72 10.49 -6.21 8.99
CA ASN A 72 9.63 -6.47 10.14
C ASN A 72 9.04 -5.18 10.70
N ILE A 73 9.85 -4.13 10.86
CA ILE A 73 9.38 -2.83 11.34
C ILE A 73 8.32 -2.26 10.39
N ILE A 74 8.54 -2.35 9.08
CA ILE A 74 7.56 -1.90 8.08
C ILE A 74 6.27 -2.71 8.17
N ALA A 75 6.37 -4.04 8.28
CA ALA A 75 5.20 -4.91 8.41
C ALA A 75 4.40 -4.63 9.68
N GLU A 76 5.07 -4.50 10.83
CA GLU A 76 4.46 -4.13 12.11
C GLU A 76 3.74 -2.79 12.01
N THR A 77 4.40 -1.77 11.44
CA THR A 77 3.82 -0.44 11.26
C THR A 77 2.56 -0.48 10.37
N ILE A 78 2.58 -1.27 9.28
CA ILE A 78 1.41 -1.43 8.40
C ILE A 78 0.24 -2.10 9.15
N LEU A 79 0.53 -3.13 9.93
CA LEU A 79 -0.49 -3.83 10.73
C LEU A 79 -1.11 -2.93 11.79
N GLU A 80 -0.28 -2.14 12.49
CA GLU A 80 -0.74 -1.14 13.45
C GLU A 80 -1.62 -0.07 12.78
N ALA A 81 -1.15 0.50 11.67
CA ALA A 81 -1.90 1.50 10.92
C ALA A 81 -3.24 0.97 10.40
N GLN A 82 -3.30 -0.28 9.93
CA GLN A 82 -4.55 -0.92 9.52
C GLN A 82 -5.52 -1.09 10.70
N ALA A 83 -5.02 -1.47 11.88
CA ALA A 83 -5.82 -1.59 13.08
C ALA A 83 -6.37 -0.23 13.55
N GLU A 84 -5.62 0.86 13.39
CA GLU A 84 -6.08 2.21 13.69
C GLU A 84 -7.12 2.72 12.69
N LEU A 85 -6.92 2.47 11.40
CA LEU A 85 -7.89 2.84 10.36
C LEU A 85 -9.22 2.12 10.56
N GLY A 86 -9.21 0.84 10.95
CA GLY A 86 -10.41 0.10 11.31
C GLY A 86 -11.14 0.63 12.54
N LYS A 87 -10.43 1.28 13.47
CA LYS A 87 -11.03 1.92 14.67
C LYS A 87 -11.59 3.32 14.39
N LYS A 88 -11.14 3.98 13.32
CA LYS A 88 -11.47 5.39 13.02
C LYS A 88 -12.68 5.55 12.09
N GLN A 89 -13.41 4.48 11.81
CA GLN A 89 -14.69 4.59 11.11
C GLN A 89 -15.72 5.21 12.07
N PRO A 90 -16.19 6.45 11.86
CA PRO A 90 -17.36 6.92 12.60
C PRO A 90 -18.53 5.97 12.28
N PRO A 91 -19.45 5.72 13.23
CA PRO A 91 -20.64 4.94 12.94
C PRO A 91 -21.29 5.50 11.67
N ALA A 92 -21.63 4.61 10.74
CA ALA A 92 -22.35 4.98 9.54
C ALA A 92 -23.54 5.87 9.93
N PRO A 93 -23.84 6.95 9.17
CA PRO A 93 -25.00 7.77 9.47
C PRO A 93 -26.22 6.84 9.57
N GLU A 94 -26.87 6.83 10.73
CA GLU A 94 -28.12 6.10 10.93
C GLU A 94 -29.09 6.54 9.83
N PRO A 95 -29.79 5.61 9.17
CA PRO A 95 -30.74 5.99 8.13
C PRO A 95 -31.80 6.89 8.76
N GLU A 96 -31.85 8.15 8.32
CA GLU A 96 -32.95 9.06 8.65
C GLU A 96 -34.27 8.34 8.30
N PRO A 97 -35.28 8.36 9.20
CA PRO A 97 -36.53 7.67 8.93
C PRO A 97 -37.18 8.29 7.70
N ALA A 98 -37.33 7.47 6.66
CA ALA A 98 -38.10 7.82 5.47
C ALA A 98 -39.51 8.21 5.91
N VAL A 99 -39.80 9.51 5.82
CA VAL A 99 -41.13 10.09 6.01
C VAL A 99 -42.05 9.41 4.99
N VAL A 100 -42.97 8.60 5.49
CA VAL A 100 -44.02 7.98 4.67
C VAL A 100 -44.93 9.11 4.19
N SER A 101 -44.79 9.53 2.93
CA SER A 101 -45.77 10.38 2.27
C SER A 101 -47.04 9.55 2.04
N GLU A 102 -48.10 9.88 2.76
CA GLU A 102 -49.44 9.32 2.52
C GLU A 102 -49.90 9.60 1.08
N PRO A 103 -50.65 8.69 0.44
CA PRO A 103 -51.14 8.88 -0.91
C PRO A 103 -52.23 9.94 -0.94
N VAL A 104 -52.04 10.98 -1.76
CA VAL A 104 -53.06 11.98 -2.08
C VAL A 104 -54.30 11.27 -2.65
N PRO A 105 -55.52 11.47 -2.08
CA PRO A 105 -56.71 10.85 -2.61
C PRO A 105 -57.08 11.47 -3.96
N ALA A 106 -57.32 10.61 -4.95
CA ALA A 106 -57.96 10.99 -6.19
C ALA A 106 -59.39 11.49 -5.91
N SER A 107 -59.71 12.72 -6.31
CA SER A 107 -61.08 13.20 -6.43
C SER A 107 -61.20 14.42 -7.36
N ALA A 108 -62.18 14.30 -8.27
CA ALA A 108 -62.82 15.27 -9.16
C ALA A 108 -62.10 15.65 -10.46
#